data_AF-A0A4V3FQP4-F1
#
_entry.id   AF-A0A4V3FQP4-F1
#
_cell.length_a   1.000
_cell.length_b   1.000
_cell.length_c   1.000
_cell.angle_alpha   90.00
_cell.angle_beta   90.00
_cell.angle_gamma   90.00
#
_symmetry.space_group_name_H-M   'P 1'
#
loop_
_entity.id
_entity.type
_entity.pdbx_description
1 polymer ?
#
loop_
_entity_poly.entity_id
_entity_poly.type
_entity_poly.pdbx_seq_one_letter_code
_entity_poly.pdbx_strand_id
1 'polypeptide(L)' 'MIIDCDSCVVRGLACEDCVVSVLLGVPEVVEIDPLEQRAIDALGRAGIVPRLWLVPVDRTA' A
#
# COMPACT_ATOMS: atom_id res chain seq x y z
N MET A 1 -9.69 -12.59 -19.33
CA MET A 1 -8.26 -12.83 -19.04
C MET A 1 -8.18 -13.28 -17.59
N ILE A 2 -7.58 -14.45 -17.29
CA ILE A 2 -7.48 -15.00 -15.93
C ILE A 2 -5.99 -15.03 -15.55
N ILE A 3 -5.67 -14.47 -14.39
CA ILE A 3 -4.33 -14.52 -13.80
C ILE A 3 -4.40 -15.52 -12.64
N ASP A 4 -3.59 -16.57 -12.71
CA ASP A 4 -3.50 -17.58 -11.66
C ASP A 4 -2.16 -17.43 -10.91
N CYS A 5 -2.23 -16.85 -9.71
CA CYS A 5 -1.07 -16.69 -8.86
C CYS A 5 -0.63 -18.00 -8.20
N ASP A 6 -1.45 -19.06 -8.19
CA ASP A 6 -1.08 -20.36 -7.61
C ASP A 6 -0.13 -21.17 -8.51
N SER A 7 -0.19 -20.97 -9.83
CA SER A 7 0.71 -21.59 -10.81
C SER A 7 1.86 -20.69 -11.27
N CYS A 8 1.97 -19.47 -10.74
CA CYS A 8 3.00 -18.51 -11.15
C CYS A 8 4.41 -18.94 -10.69
N VAL A 9 5.29 -19.24 -11.65
CA VAL A 9 6.65 -19.77 -11.39
C VAL A 9 7.59 -18.79 -10.67
N VAL A 10 7.26 -17.49 -10.68
CA VAL A 10 8.01 -16.44 -9.96
C VAL A 10 7.28 -15.95 -8.71
N ARG A 11 6.23 -16.64 -8.27
CA ARG A 11 5.48 -16.28 -7.06
C ARG A 11 6.40 -16.19 -5.85
N GLY A 12 6.30 -15.09 -5.11
CA GLY A 12 7.14 -14.78 -3.95
C GLY A 12 8.52 -14.23 -4.31
N LEU A 13 9.06 -14.52 -5.49
CA LEU A 13 10.39 -14.05 -5.92
C LEU A 13 10.35 -12.70 -6.64
N ALA A 14 9.30 -12.44 -7.42
CA ALA A 14 9.14 -11.21 -8.18
C ALA A 14 7.77 -10.55 -7.94
N CYS A 15 7.07 -10.94 -6.87
CA CYS A 15 5.73 -10.42 -6.57
C CYS A 15 5.74 -8.92 -6.24
N GLU A 16 6.84 -8.40 -5.71
CA GLU A 16 7.00 -6.97 -5.40
C GLU A 16 7.03 -6.08 -6.66
N ASP A 17 7.56 -6.62 -7.77
CA ASP A 17 7.56 -5.96 -9.09
C ASP A 17 6.36 -6.37 -9.98
N CYS A 18 5.47 -7.22 -9.48
CA CYS A 18 4.32 -7.71 -10.24
C CYS A 18 3.16 -6.71 -10.17
N VAL A 19 2.74 -6.18 -11.32
CA VAL A 19 1.60 -5.23 -11.44
C VAL A 19 0.26 -5.78 -10.92
N VAL A 20 0.16 -7.07 -10.61
CA VAL A 20 -1.06 -7.72 -10.11
C VAL A 20 -1.50 -7.15 -8.75
N SER A 21 -0.57 -6.80 -7.85
CA SER A 21 -0.89 -6.14 -6.58
C SER A 21 -1.47 -4.73 -6.78
N VAL A 22 -1.09 -4.04 -7.85
CA VAL A 22 -1.70 -2.76 -8.27
C VAL A 22 -3.10 -2.98 -8.84
N LEU A 23 -3.29 -4.03 -9.64
CA LEU A 23 -4.57 -4.34 -10.29
C LEU A 23 -5.63 -4.90 -9.34
N LEU A 24 -5.23 -5.61 -8.29
CA LEU A 24 -6.12 -6.12 -7.24
C LEU A 24 -6.37 -5.10 -6.12
N GLY A 25 -5.77 -3.92 -6.22
CA GLY A 25 -6.05 -2.76 -5.39
C GLY A 25 -5.23 -2.72 -4.09
N VAL A 26 -4.75 -1.52 -3.78
CA VAL A 26 -4.39 -1.15 -2.41
C VAL A 26 -5.67 -1.25 -1.57
N PRO A 27 -5.64 -1.76 -0.32
CA PRO A 27 -6.81 -1.78 0.53
C PRO A 27 -7.50 -0.40 0.55
N GLU A 28 -8.83 -0.38 0.34
CA GLU A 28 -9.62 0.86 0.23
C GLU A 28 -9.52 1.72 1.50
N VAL A 29 -9.22 1.07 2.64
CA VAL A 29 -9.01 1.73 3.93
C VAL A 29 -7.69 1.27 4.52
N VAL A 30 -6.81 2.23 4.77
CA VAL A 30 -5.58 2.03 5.54
C VAL A 30 -5.75 2.76 6.87
N GLU A 31 -5.87 2.00 7.95
CA GLU A 31 -5.84 2.56 9.30
C GLU A 31 -4.38 2.86 9.65
N ILE A 32 -4.09 4.12 9.92
CA ILE A 32 -2.77 4.60 10.32
C ILE A 32 -2.94 5.29 11.66
N ASP A 33 -2.25 4.81 12.69
CA ASP A 33 -2.31 5.45 14.00
C ASP A 33 -1.52 6.78 14.02
N PRO A 34 -1.69 7.63 15.06
CA PRO A 34 -1.01 8.92 15.11
C PRO A 34 0.53 8.83 15.16
N LEU A 35 1.09 7.73 15.68
CA LEU A 35 2.53 7.51 15.73
C LEU A 35 3.06 7.11 14.35
N GLU A 36 2.38 6.19 13.67
CA GLU A 36 2.68 5.77 12.31
C GLU A 36 2.58 6.96 11.34
N GLN A 37 1.55 7.79 11.48
CA GLN A 37 1.38 8.99 10.65
C GLN A 37 2.56 9.96 10.81
N ARG A 38 3.07 10.14 12.03
CA ARG A 38 4.28 10.95 12.30
C ARG A 38 5.53 10.32 11.70
N ALA A 39 5.68 9.00 11.78
CA ALA A 39 6.81 8.29 11.22
C ALA A 39 6.85 8.44 9.69
N ILE A 40 5.71 8.24 9.02
CA ILE A 40 5.65 8.37 7.56
C ILE A 40 5.89 9.82 7.12
N ASP A 41 5.37 10.81 7.84
CA ASP A 41 5.66 12.22 7.56
C ASP A 41 7.15 12.57 7.74
N ALA A 42 7.83 11.97 8.73
CA ALA A 42 9.28 12.11 8.88
C ALA A 42 10.04 11.51 7.70
N LEU A 43 9.65 10.32 7.23
CA LEU A 43 10.22 9.68 6.03
C LEU A 43 9.97 10.52 4.77
N GLY A 44 8.78 11.11 4.64
CA GLY A 44 8.42 11.97 3.51
C GLY A 44 9.19 13.28 3.50
N ARG A 45 9.45 13.88 4.67
CA ARG A 45 10.37 15.03 4.79
C ARG A 45 11.80 14.69 4.41
N ALA A 46 12.25 13.46 4.70
CA ALA A 46 13.58 12.97 4.34
C ALA A 46 13.68 12.54 2.86
N GLY A 47 12.57 12.49 2.11
CA GLY A 47 12.54 12.07 0.71
C GLY A 47 12.62 10.56 0.49
N ILE A 48 12.40 9.75 1.54
CA ILE A 48 12.44 8.28 1.48
C ILE A 48 11.14 7.72 0.89
N VAL A 49 10.03 8.42 1.10
CA VAL A 49 8.70 8.03 0.59
C VAL A 49 7.99 9.25 -0.02
N PRO A 50 7.04 9.04 -0.96
CA PRO A 50 6.14 10.10 -1.40
C PRO A 50 5.36 10.71 -0.23
N ARG A 51 5.08 12.01 -0.27
CA ARG A 51 4.26 12.65 0.77
C ARG A 51 2.84 12.08 0.71
N LEU A 52 2.34 11.65 1.87
CA LEU A 52 0.97 11.15 1.98
C LEU A 52 -0.04 12.29 1.82
N TRP A 53 -1.08 12.05 1.02
CA TRP A 53 -2.31 12.84 1.01
C TRP A 53 -3.41 12.07 1.73
N LEU A 54 -3.36 12.11 3.06
CA LEU A 54 -4.36 11.45 3.89
C LEU A 54 -5.66 12.24 3.86
N VAL A 55 -6.75 11.56 3.52
CA VAL A 55 -8.11 12.09 3.65
C VAL A 55 -8.71 11.48 4.91
N PRO A 56 -9.10 12.28 5.92
CA PRO A 56 -9.79 11.77 7.09
C PRO A 56 -11.09 11.07 6.67
N VAL A 57 -11.30 9.84 7.14
CA VAL A 57 -12.56 9.12 6.95
C VAL A 57 -13.33 9.21 8.27
N ASP A 58 -14.52 9.81 8.23
CA ASP A 58 -15.34 9.96 9.43
C ASP A 58 -15.98 8.60 9.75
N ARG A 59 -15.62 8.02 10.89
CA ARG A 59 -16.16 6.74 11.38
C ARG A 59 -17.18 7.00 12.47
N THR A 60 -18.22 7.76 12.16
CA THR A 60 -19.41 7.83 13.00
C THR A 60 -20.25 6.57 12.80
N ALA A 61 -20.20 5.69 13.79
CA ALA A 61 -21.14 4.58 14.00
C ALA A 61 -22.13 4.96 15.11
#